data_AF-A0AAW0W600-F1
#
_entry.id   AF-A0AAW0W600-F1
#
_cell.length_a   1.000
_cell.length_b   1.000
_cell.length_c   1.000
_cell.angle_alpha   90.00
_cell.angle_beta   90.00
_cell.angle_gamma   90.00
#
_symmetry.space_group_name_H-M   'P 1'
#
loop_
_entity.id
_entity.type
_entity.pdbx_description
1 polymer ?
#
loop_
_entity_poly.entity_id
_entity_poly.type
_entity_poly.pdbx_seq_one_letter_code
_entity_poly.pdbx_strand_id
1 'polypeptide(L)'
;FPLKECSCAAQYCTVPVLLTTVLCLCCSVLCCACAAQYCAVPVLLSTVLCLCCSLLCCACAAHYCAVPVLLTTVLCLCCSVLCCACAAQYCAVPVLLSTVLCLCCSVLCYTCAAQHRAVPVLLTTVLCLCCSVLCCACAAHYCAVPVLLSTVPYLCCSVLPRPSLHLKMMSAATYAMMAAVMVLVAGELAPPEKQYKIMMLLPVSSQSHKNVFIPLARALADRGHQVTILANSSGTFEHPNITEITHGIPQVEQANMFEYRNDWISSWSIFAEILPTFASNFYKVPKVKKLYERRKEFDLFMVDHGFNEVVYPFLHEAPFIMVTTPGIDYRQSAVLGNVFNPVYVNNHMSDFPRPFSLWHRFYNALYQILFALYWRNWTVVPQIQKEISAQFPELPPLLELERNMSLALMNTHFSIGIPLPLLPSQVEVGAMHCRPGNPLPQELESWITGAGSAGVIYFNMGTVVPAITMPVQYRDLFIEAFRRLPQRVIWKYEGELEDVPDNLMITNWLPQQDILGIKKIL
;
A
#
# COMPACT_ATOMS: atom_id res chain seq x y z
N PHE A 1 47.10 27.83 -2.65
CA PHE A 1 46.92 27.92 -1.19
C PHE A 1 45.53 27.38 -0.86
N PRO A 2 45.38 26.26 -0.12
CA PRO A 2 44.07 25.93 0.42
C PRO A 2 43.73 27.00 1.46
N LEU A 3 42.54 27.62 1.35
CA LEU A 3 42.04 28.57 2.34
C LEU A 3 42.03 27.88 3.71
N LYS A 4 42.71 28.46 4.70
CA LYS A 4 42.79 27.89 6.05
C LYS A 4 41.54 28.19 6.89
N GLU A 5 40.84 29.30 6.63
CA GLU A 5 39.67 29.75 7.41
C GLU A 5 38.63 30.43 6.50
N CYS A 6 37.33 30.21 6.76
CA CYS A 6 36.21 30.84 6.05
C CYS A 6 35.16 31.37 7.05
N SER A 7 34.73 32.63 6.89
CA SER A 7 33.74 33.29 7.75
C SER A 7 32.62 33.97 6.96
N CYS A 8 31.36 33.72 7.31
CA CYS A 8 30.17 34.27 6.62
C CYS A 8 29.14 34.85 7.62
N ALA A 9 28.60 36.04 7.31
CA ALA A 9 27.53 36.69 8.07
C ALA A 9 26.41 37.20 7.15
N ALA A 10 25.14 36.94 7.48
CA ALA A 10 23.98 37.38 6.68
C ALA A 10 22.82 37.90 7.55
N GLN A 11 22.14 38.95 7.08
CA GLN A 11 21.02 39.61 7.77
C GLN A 11 19.86 39.92 6.79
N TYR A 12 18.62 39.55 7.15
CA TYR A 12 17.43 39.72 6.30
C TYR A 12 16.21 40.24 7.08
N CYS A 13 15.48 41.22 6.51
CA CYS A 13 14.24 41.81 7.05
C CYS A 13 13.14 41.96 5.99
N THR A 14 12.01 41.22 6.08
CA THR A 14 10.86 41.31 5.13
C THR A 14 9.51 40.94 5.78
N VAL A 15 8.36 41.36 5.19
CA VAL A 15 6.98 41.02 5.64
C VAL A 15 6.14 40.37 4.52
N PRO A 16 6.41 39.10 4.15
CA PRO A 16 5.65 38.36 3.13
C PRO A 16 4.58 37.43 3.72
N VAL A 17 3.57 37.04 2.94
CA VAL A 17 2.52 36.08 3.37
C VAL A 17 3.06 34.64 3.51
N LEU A 18 3.94 34.24 2.59
CA LEU A 18 4.68 32.97 2.60
C LEU A 18 6.16 33.29 2.37
N LEU A 19 7.03 32.85 3.28
CA LEU A 19 8.48 32.96 3.11
C LEU A 19 9.11 31.58 3.16
N THR A 20 9.74 31.18 2.07
CA THR A 20 10.55 29.97 2.01
C THR A 20 11.99 30.35 1.76
N THR A 21 12.87 30.05 2.71
CA THR A 21 14.32 30.28 2.56
C THR A 21 15.05 28.96 2.47
N VAL A 22 15.81 28.77 1.40
CA VAL A 22 16.70 27.62 1.21
C VAL A 22 18.13 28.12 1.11
N LEU A 23 18.99 27.75 2.05
CA LEU A 23 20.41 28.08 2.01
C LEU A 23 21.22 26.77 1.93
N CYS A 24 22.02 26.62 0.88
CA CYS A 24 22.88 25.47 0.66
C CYS A 24 24.33 25.92 0.58
N LEU A 25 25.20 25.40 1.46
CA LEU A 25 26.63 25.69 1.45
C LEU A 25 27.45 24.40 1.34
N CYS A 26 28.37 24.35 0.37
CA CYS A 26 29.28 23.22 0.14
C CYS A 26 30.73 23.72 0.09
N CYS A 27 31.56 23.38 1.06
CA CYS A 27 32.96 23.86 1.15
C CYS A 27 33.91 22.79 1.74
N SER A 28 35.18 22.80 1.31
CA SER A 28 36.29 22.01 1.85
C SER A 28 37.37 22.95 2.40
N VAL A 29 37.38 23.20 3.71
CA VAL A 29 38.24 24.20 4.39
C VAL A 29 38.79 23.58 5.70
N LEU A 30 39.84 24.12 6.32
CA LEU A 30 40.39 23.59 7.58
C LEU A 30 39.49 23.93 8.79
N CYS A 31 39.02 25.19 8.86
CA CYS A 31 38.11 25.72 9.88
C CYS A 31 37.04 26.65 9.26
N CYS A 32 35.80 26.60 9.75
CA CYS A 32 34.68 27.43 9.26
C CYS A 32 33.86 28.04 10.41
N ALA A 33 33.50 29.32 10.32
CA ALA A 33 32.66 30.04 11.28
C ALA A 33 31.52 30.80 10.58
N CYS A 34 30.26 30.59 10.97
CA CYS A 34 29.11 31.26 10.33
C CYS A 34 28.09 31.78 11.33
N ALA A 35 27.57 32.99 11.04
CA ALA A 35 26.57 33.68 11.85
C ALA A 35 25.41 34.21 10.98
N ALA A 36 24.16 33.98 11.38
CA ALA A 36 23.00 34.49 10.63
C ALA A 36 21.93 35.07 11.56
N GLN A 37 21.34 36.21 11.16
CA GLN A 37 20.30 36.91 11.90
C GLN A 37 19.08 37.22 11.02
N TYR A 38 17.89 36.77 11.43
CA TYR A 38 16.65 36.92 10.66
C TYR A 38 15.55 37.61 11.49
N CYS A 39 14.92 38.64 10.92
CA CYS A 39 13.77 39.35 11.51
C CYS A 39 12.60 39.44 10.49
N ALA A 40 11.53 38.67 10.67
CA ALA A 40 10.38 38.67 9.73
C ALA A 40 9.03 38.36 10.41
N VAL A 41 7.91 38.82 9.84
CA VAL A 41 6.54 38.55 10.34
C VAL A 41 5.64 37.90 9.26
N PRO A 42 5.90 36.65 8.83
CA PRO A 42 5.08 35.96 7.84
C PRO A 42 3.97 35.09 8.44
N VAL A 43 2.92 34.77 7.68
CA VAL A 43 1.85 33.85 8.13
C VAL A 43 2.35 32.39 8.16
N LEU A 44 3.09 31.99 7.12
CA LEU A 44 3.74 30.68 6.97
C LEU A 44 5.24 30.91 6.72
N LEU A 45 6.10 30.35 7.59
CA LEU A 45 7.56 30.41 7.43
C LEU A 45 8.12 28.98 7.32
N SER A 46 8.80 28.70 6.21
CA SER A 46 9.50 27.43 5.98
C SER A 46 10.97 27.67 5.71
N THR A 47 11.85 27.17 6.57
CA THR A 47 13.30 27.33 6.41
C THR A 47 13.97 25.97 6.21
N VAL A 48 14.75 25.83 5.13
CA VAL A 48 15.57 24.64 4.87
C VAL A 48 17.04 25.04 4.79
N LEU A 49 17.85 24.53 5.70
CA LEU A 49 19.29 24.77 5.72
C LEU A 49 20.02 23.44 5.48
N CYS A 50 20.83 23.39 4.42
CA CYS A 50 21.62 22.22 4.04
C CYS A 50 23.11 22.56 4.04
N LEU A 51 23.90 21.91 4.90
CA LEU A 51 25.35 22.11 4.97
C LEU A 51 26.11 20.81 4.69
N CYS A 52 27.00 20.83 3.70
CA CYS A 52 27.85 19.68 3.33
C CYS A 52 29.34 20.08 3.38
N CYS A 53 30.08 19.59 4.38
CA CYS A 53 31.49 19.98 4.58
C CYS A 53 32.39 18.81 5.02
N SER A 54 33.67 18.86 4.65
CA SER A 54 34.76 18.03 5.19
C SER A 54 35.75 18.95 5.93
N LEU A 55 35.75 18.94 7.26
CA LEU A 55 36.39 19.96 8.12
C LEU A 55 37.13 19.33 9.32
N LEU A 56 38.15 20.00 9.87
CA LEU A 56 38.77 19.57 11.13
C LEU A 56 37.97 20.11 12.34
N CYS A 57 37.52 21.38 12.28
CA CYS A 57 36.71 22.08 13.30
C CYS A 57 35.66 23.03 12.66
N CYS A 58 34.44 23.09 13.22
CA CYS A 58 33.34 23.98 12.75
C CYS A 58 32.59 24.63 13.93
N ALA A 59 32.28 25.93 13.83
CA ALA A 59 31.52 26.69 14.83
C ALA A 59 30.39 27.53 14.19
N CYS A 60 29.13 27.31 14.60
CA CYS A 60 27.95 27.95 13.98
C CYS A 60 27.06 28.62 15.06
N ALA A 61 26.61 29.85 14.80
CA ALA A 61 25.68 30.58 15.66
C ALA A 61 24.50 31.18 14.86
N ALA A 62 23.26 30.98 15.30
CA ALA A 62 22.08 31.53 14.60
C ALA A 62 21.08 32.16 15.57
N HIS A 63 20.57 33.34 15.21
CA HIS A 63 19.57 34.11 15.97
C HIS A 63 18.33 34.42 15.13
N TYR A 64 17.16 34.01 15.61
CA TYR A 64 15.87 34.20 14.92
C TYR A 64 14.86 34.96 15.79
N CYS A 65 14.27 36.03 15.25
CA CYS A 65 13.17 36.79 15.85
C CYS A 65 11.99 36.88 14.86
N ALA A 66 10.90 36.14 15.09
CA ALA A 66 9.72 36.12 14.18
C ALA A 66 8.41 35.77 14.91
N VAL A 67 7.26 36.22 14.38
CA VAL A 67 5.91 35.91 14.92
C VAL A 67 5.00 35.26 13.85
N PRO A 68 5.25 34.00 13.43
CA PRO A 68 4.43 33.33 12.42
C PRO A 68 3.28 32.49 12.99
N VAL A 69 2.23 32.21 12.21
CA VAL A 69 1.13 31.31 12.63
C VAL A 69 1.59 29.85 12.60
N LEU A 70 2.29 29.44 11.54
CA LEU A 70 2.85 28.10 11.40
C LEU A 70 4.31 28.17 10.93
N LEU A 71 5.20 27.55 11.71
CA LEU A 71 6.65 27.56 11.50
C LEU A 71 7.15 26.14 11.26
N THR A 72 7.77 25.91 10.09
CA THR A 72 8.45 24.66 9.78
C THR A 72 9.94 24.87 9.51
N THR A 73 10.79 24.13 10.22
CA THR A 73 12.25 24.22 10.06
C THR A 73 12.85 22.85 9.76
N VAL A 74 13.61 22.75 8.68
CA VAL A 74 14.34 21.53 8.30
C VAL A 74 15.84 21.85 8.26
N LEU A 75 16.63 21.15 9.08
CA LEU A 75 18.09 21.29 9.10
C LEU A 75 18.72 19.95 8.70
N CYS A 76 19.51 19.96 7.63
CA CYS A 76 20.23 18.79 7.13
C CYS A 76 21.74 19.05 7.17
N LEU A 77 22.48 18.28 7.97
CA LEU A 77 23.93 18.41 8.12
C LEU A 77 24.63 17.11 7.72
N CYS A 78 25.50 17.17 6.71
CA CYS A 78 26.31 16.04 6.25
C CYS A 78 27.79 16.39 6.35
N CYS A 79 28.52 15.88 7.36
CA CYS A 79 29.92 16.25 7.55
C CYS A 79 30.83 15.08 8.01
N SER A 80 32.10 15.10 7.61
CA SER A 80 33.20 14.33 8.23
C SER A 80 34.07 15.29 9.04
N VAL A 81 33.93 15.29 10.37
CA VAL A 81 34.50 16.34 11.23
C VAL A 81 35.10 15.79 12.51
N LEU A 82 36.29 16.26 12.91
CA LEU A 82 36.93 15.80 14.14
C LEU A 82 36.29 16.40 15.41
N CYS A 83 35.88 17.67 15.39
CA CYS A 83 35.18 18.39 16.49
C CYS A 83 34.19 19.47 15.95
N CYS A 84 32.97 19.56 16.49
CA CYS A 84 31.95 20.54 16.06
C CYS A 84 31.17 21.13 17.26
N ALA A 85 30.96 22.46 17.25
CA ALA A 85 30.21 23.19 18.28
C ALA A 85 29.14 24.12 17.66
N CYS A 86 27.88 23.94 18.04
CA CYS A 86 26.74 24.72 17.51
C CYS A 86 25.92 25.36 18.65
N ALA A 87 25.53 26.62 18.48
CA ALA A 87 24.63 27.34 19.38
C ALA A 87 23.49 28.03 18.60
N ALA A 88 22.24 27.85 19.02
CA ALA A 88 21.08 28.48 18.39
C ALA A 88 20.13 29.09 19.42
N GLN A 89 19.68 30.33 19.16
CA GLN A 89 18.77 31.06 20.05
C GLN A 89 17.54 31.57 19.28
N TYR A 90 16.36 31.19 19.76
CA TYR A 90 15.07 31.46 19.12
C TYR A 90 14.15 32.28 20.03
N CYS A 91 13.59 33.38 19.52
CA CYS A 91 12.54 34.18 20.16
C CYS A 91 11.33 34.29 19.22
N ALA A 92 10.27 33.49 19.44
CA ALA A 92 9.08 33.46 18.59
C ALA A 92 7.81 33.02 19.34
N VAL A 93 6.61 33.43 18.89
CA VAL A 93 5.30 33.01 19.45
C VAL A 93 4.40 32.40 18.34
N PRO A 94 4.64 31.14 17.92
CA PRO A 94 3.83 30.50 16.88
C PRO A 94 2.65 29.69 17.40
N VAL A 95 1.61 29.44 16.58
CA VAL A 95 0.48 28.55 16.94
C VAL A 95 0.88 27.08 16.76
N LEU A 96 1.52 26.73 15.65
CA LEU A 96 2.01 25.38 15.32
C LEU A 96 3.51 25.42 14.96
N LEU A 97 4.32 24.59 15.63
CA LEU A 97 5.76 24.50 15.40
C LEU A 97 6.18 23.06 15.04
N SER A 98 6.76 22.88 13.85
CA SER A 98 7.30 21.59 13.39
C SER A 98 8.78 21.69 13.02
N THR A 99 9.63 20.90 13.66
CA THR A 99 11.08 20.91 13.40
C THR A 99 11.58 19.52 12.99
N VAL A 100 12.35 19.45 11.90
CA VAL A 100 13.01 18.22 11.43
C VAL A 100 14.51 18.43 11.40
N LEU A 101 15.26 17.61 12.14
CA LEU A 101 16.72 17.65 12.19
C LEU A 101 17.30 16.33 11.66
N CYS A 102 18.07 16.39 10.58
CA CYS A 102 18.75 15.24 9.99
C CYS A 102 20.27 15.43 10.05
N LEU A 103 20.96 14.59 10.82
CA LEU A 103 22.42 14.61 10.98
C LEU A 103 23.05 13.31 10.44
N CYS A 104 23.95 13.43 9.46
CA CYS A 104 24.76 12.33 8.92
C CYS A 104 26.24 12.67 9.11
N CYS A 105 26.90 12.13 10.14
CA CYS A 105 28.29 12.49 10.43
C CYS A 105 29.17 11.33 10.91
N SER A 106 30.47 11.38 10.57
CA SER A 106 31.53 10.60 11.22
C SER A 106 32.34 11.53 12.12
N VAL A 107 32.11 11.49 13.44
CA VAL A 107 32.59 12.52 14.38
C VAL A 107 33.16 11.90 15.66
N LEU A 108 34.35 12.36 16.09
CA LEU A 108 34.99 11.86 17.30
C LEU A 108 34.38 12.48 18.58
N CYS A 109 34.08 13.79 18.59
CA CYS A 109 33.45 14.53 19.72
C CYS A 109 32.49 15.65 19.24
N TYR A 110 31.30 15.75 19.85
CA TYR A 110 30.24 16.73 19.50
C TYR A 110 29.62 17.40 20.76
N THR A 111 29.45 18.73 20.72
CA THR A 111 28.76 19.52 21.76
C THR A 111 27.75 20.49 21.15
N CYS A 112 26.49 20.44 21.59
CA CYS A 112 25.40 21.29 21.10
C CYS A 112 24.63 21.93 22.27
N ALA A 113 24.35 23.24 22.15
CA ALA A 113 23.54 24.00 23.09
C ALA A 113 22.42 24.77 22.37
N ALA A 114 21.17 24.48 22.68
CA ALA A 114 20.00 25.18 22.12
C ALA A 114 19.18 25.85 23.23
N GLN A 115 18.82 27.12 23.04
CA GLN A 115 18.01 27.87 23.99
C GLN A 115 16.76 28.45 23.30
N HIS A 116 15.59 27.97 23.71
CA HIS A 116 14.30 28.34 23.11
C HIS A 116 13.44 29.13 24.11
N ARG A 117 12.99 30.34 23.70
CA ARG A 117 11.94 31.11 24.39
C ARG A 117 10.73 31.23 23.44
N ALA A 118 9.75 30.34 23.60
CA ALA A 118 8.56 30.28 22.76
C ALA A 118 7.34 29.73 23.53
N VAL A 119 6.13 30.15 23.17
CA VAL A 119 4.86 29.65 23.75
C VAL A 119 3.95 29.11 22.64
N PRO A 120 4.16 27.86 22.15
CA PRO A 120 3.34 27.27 21.10
C PRO A 120 2.11 26.49 21.63
N VAL A 121 1.05 26.41 20.82
CA VAL A 121 -0.13 25.57 21.13
C VAL A 121 0.17 24.09 20.86
N LEU A 122 0.85 23.76 19.76
CA LEU A 122 1.19 22.38 19.38
C LEU A 122 2.64 22.27 18.84
N LEU A 123 3.41 21.32 19.36
CA LEU A 123 4.83 21.14 19.05
C LEU A 123 5.14 19.72 18.52
N THR A 124 5.73 19.65 17.33
CA THR A 124 6.15 18.38 16.70
C THR A 124 7.63 18.42 16.34
N THR A 125 8.41 17.44 16.81
CA THR A 125 9.85 17.37 16.53
C THR A 125 10.24 15.99 16.00
N VAL A 126 11.03 15.95 14.93
CA VAL A 126 11.57 14.73 14.34
C VAL A 126 13.09 14.83 14.29
N LEU A 127 13.77 13.85 14.88
CA LEU A 127 15.23 13.81 14.96
C LEU A 127 15.74 12.52 14.28
N CYS A 128 16.52 12.67 13.21
CA CYS A 128 17.15 11.55 12.50
C CYS A 128 18.68 11.65 12.65
N LEU A 129 19.29 10.69 13.37
CA LEU A 129 20.73 10.62 13.59
C LEU A 129 21.33 9.37 12.93
N CYS A 130 22.29 9.57 12.03
CA CYS A 130 23.11 8.52 11.42
C CYS A 130 24.60 8.81 11.73
N CYS A 131 25.17 8.17 12.76
CA CYS A 131 26.54 8.48 13.20
C CYS A 131 27.36 7.25 13.66
N SER A 132 28.69 7.36 13.56
CA SER A 132 29.68 6.55 14.28
C SER A 132 30.39 7.44 15.32
N VAL A 133 30.05 7.30 16.61
CA VAL A 133 30.41 8.27 17.68
C VAL A 133 31.04 7.57 18.88
N LEU A 134 32.08 8.17 19.48
CA LEU A 134 32.70 7.67 20.72
C LEU A 134 32.21 8.42 21.99
N CYS A 135 31.86 9.72 21.92
CA CYS A 135 31.29 10.51 23.03
C CYS A 135 30.39 11.68 22.53
N CYS A 136 29.26 11.93 23.22
CA CYS A 136 28.28 12.98 22.89
C CYS A 136 27.79 13.68 24.18
N ALA A 137 27.72 15.02 24.18
CA ALA A 137 27.08 15.81 25.24
C ALA A 137 26.18 16.90 24.64
N CYS A 138 24.87 16.82 24.91
CA CYS A 138 23.86 17.77 24.45
C CYS A 138 23.16 18.41 25.65
N ALA A 139 22.99 19.74 25.64
CA ALA A 139 22.19 20.46 26.62
C ALA A 139 21.17 21.36 25.91
N ALA A 140 19.87 21.12 26.13
CA ALA A 140 18.80 21.94 25.60
C ALA A 140 18.02 22.56 26.77
N HIS A 141 17.91 23.89 26.80
CA HIS A 141 17.13 24.61 27.79
C HIS A 141 15.88 25.21 27.13
N TYR A 142 14.72 24.68 27.51
CA TYR A 142 13.41 25.16 27.08
C TYR A 142 12.77 26.01 28.18
N CYS A 143 12.29 27.20 27.83
CA CYS A 143 11.33 27.94 28.65
C CYS A 143 10.03 28.05 27.83
N ALA A 144 9.19 27.02 27.91
CA ALA A 144 7.94 26.88 27.15
C ALA A 144 6.90 26.07 27.95
N VAL A 145 5.61 26.39 27.77
CA VAL A 145 4.47 25.62 28.31
C VAL A 145 3.56 25.22 27.12
N PRO A 146 3.78 24.07 26.48
CA PRO A 146 2.95 23.62 25.34
C PRO A 146 1.66 22.92 25.81
N VAL A 147 0.61 22.94 24.97
CA VAL A 147 -0.66 22.21 25.25
C VAL A 147 -0.59 20.74 24.79
N LEU A 148 0.09 20.44 23.68
CA LEU A 148 0.33 19.08 23.14
C LEU A 148 1.74 18.94 22.54
N LEU A 149 2.43 17.83 22.83
CA LEU A 149 3.82 17.57 22.43
C LEU A 149 3.96 16.20 21.74
N SER A 150 4.63 16.15 20.58
CA SER A 150 5.02 14.90 19.89
C SER A 150 6.49 14.93 19.45
N THR A 151 7.25 13.88 19.79
CA THR A 151 8.68 13.74 19.51
C THR A 151 8.97 12.36 18.92
N VAL A 152 9.58 12.27 17.73
CA VAL A 152 9.92 10.99 17.08
C VAL A 152 11.41 10.93 16.76
N PRO A 153 12.21 10.15 17.52
CA PRO A 153 13.62 9.92 17.24
C PRO A 153 13.85 8.68 16.35
N TYR A 154 14.71 8.81 15.33
CA TYR A 154 15.23 7.72 14.51
C TYR A 154 16.76 7.67 14.64
N LEU A 155 17.31 6.51 15.02
CA LEU A 155 18.75 6.31 15.25
C LEU A 155 19.28 5.14 14.43
N CYS A 156 20.33 5.37 13.62
CA CYS A 156 21.08 4.33 12.91
C CYS A 156 22.57 4.41 13.28
N CYS A 157 23.10 3.38 13.96
CA CYS A 157 24.51 3.32 14.38
C CYS A 157 25.20 2.04 13.86
N SER A 158 26.44 2.17 13.41
CA SER A 158 27.36 1.04 13.20
C SER A 158 28.43 1.05 14.29
N VAL A 159 28.53 -0.05 15.05
CA VAL A 159 29.49 -0.21 16.15
C VAL A 159 30.80 -0.79 15.59
N LEU A 160 31.87 0.00 15.59
CA LEU A 160 33.22 -0.53 15.35
C LEU A 160 33.69 -1.32 16.58
N PRO A 161 34.30 -2.51 16.41
CA PRO A 161 34.84 -3.25 17.54
C PRO A 161 36.14 -2.57 18.01
N ARG A 162 36.25 -2.28 19.31
CA ARG A 162 37.55 -1.96 19.95
C ARG A 162 37.77 -2.84 21.19
N PRO A 163 39.03 -3.15 21.51
CA PRO A 163 39.39 -4.25 22.39
C PRO A 163 39.17 -3.90 23.87
N SER A 164 38.70 -4.91 24.61
CA SER A 164 38.82 -5.10 26.06
C SER A 164 38.59 -3.87 26.95
N LEU A 165 37.34 -3.59 27.32
CA LEU A 165 37.01 -2.88 28.55
C LEU A 165 35.83 -3.56 29.25
N HIS A 166 35.97 -3.79 30.56
CA HIS A 166 35.07 -4.54 31.43
C HIS A 166 33.57 -4.18 31.26
N LEU A 167 32.77 -5.19 30.95
CA LEU A 167 31.30 -5.13 30.87
C LEU A 167 30.71 -4.89 32.27
N LYS A 168 30.08 -3.74 32.52
CA LYS A 168 29.07 -3.64 33.58
C LYS A 168 27.76 -4.15 33.00
N MET A 169 27.31 -5.32 33.46
CA MET A 169 26.01 -5.91 33.08
C MET A 169 24.88 -4.90 33.31
N MET A 170 24.08 -4.64 32.28
CA MET A 170 22.82 -3.90 32.42
C MET A 170 21.85 -4.70 33.31
N SER A 171 21.06 -4.00 34.13
CA SER A 171 20.18 -4.64 35.10
C SER A 171 19.10 -5.50 34.42
N ALA A 172 18.69 -6.60 35.05
CA ALA A 172 17.64 -7.49 34.55
C ALA A 172 16.31 -6.76 34.24
N ALA A 173 16.03 -5.65 34.93
CA ALA A 173 14.86 -4.81 34.70
C ALA A 173 14.84 -4.17 33.30
N THR A 174 16.01 -3.84 32.76
CA THR A 174 16.14 -3.19 31.45
C THR A 174 15.89 -4.17 30.30
N TYR A 175 16.37 -5.41 30.46
CA TYR A 175 16.06 -6.50 29.52
C TYR A 175 14.58 -6.89 29.57
N ALA A 176 13.99 -6.96 30.76
CA ALA A 176 12.57 -7.23 30.92
C ALA A 176 11.69 -6.15 30.27
N MET A 177 12.08 -4.87 30.36
CA MET A 177 11.35 -3.76 29.75
C MET A 177 11.44 -3.77 28.23
N MET A 178 12.62 -4.05 27.64
CA MET A 178 12.76 -4.20 26.19
C MET A 178 12.00 -5.42 25.65
N ALA A 179 12.02 -6.54 26.38
CA ALA A 179 11.24 -7.71 26.05
C ALA A 179 9.73 -7.42 26.13
N ALA A 180 9.26 -6.71 27.16
CA ALA A 180 7.87 -6.30 27.30
C ALA A 180 7.42 -5.35 26.19
N VAL A 181 8.26 -4.40 25.77
CA VAL A 181 7.98 -3.50 24.64
C VAL A 181 7.94 -4.27 23.32
N MET A 182 8.84 -5.23 23.10
CA MET A 182 8.76 -6.10 21.92
C MET A 182 7.54 -7.02 21.93
N VAL A 183 7.10 -7.52 23.09
CA VAL A 183 5.86 -8.29 23.24
C VAL A 183 4.62 -7.41 23.06
N LEU A 184 4.66 -6.13 23.43
CA LEU A 184 3.59 -5.16 23.16
C LEU A 184 3.50 -4.76 21.68
N VAL A 185 4.62 -4.73 20.96
CA VAL A 185 4.66 -4.47 19.52
C VAL A 185 4.30 -5.73 18.70
N ALA A 186 4.54 -6.92 19.25
CA ALA A 186 4.11 -8.20 18.67
C ALA A 186 2.73 -8.67 19.18
N GLY A 187 2.08 -7.92 20.07
CA GLY A 187 0.82 -8.27 20.69
C GLY A 187 -0.35 -8.06 19.74
N GLU A 188 -1.22 -9.07 19.64
CA GLU A 188 -2.51 -8.97 18.95
C GLU A 188 -3.20 -7.65 19.31
N LEU A 189 -3.60 -6.87 18.29
CA LEU A 189 -4.39 -5.66 18.46
C LEU A 189 -5.51 -5.92 19.48
N ALA A 190 -5.63 -5.06 20.50
CA ALA A 190 -6.62 -5.20 21.56
C ALA A 190 -8.00 -5.60 21.01
N PRO A 191 -8.74 -6.51 21.68
CA PRO A 191 -10.06 -6.93 21.22
C PRO A 191 -10.95 -5.71 21.00
N PRO A 192 -11.77 -5.70 19.94
CA PRO A 192 -12.57 -4.53 19.62
C PRO A 192 -13.54 -4.22 20.77
N GLU A 193 -13.60 -2.95 21.18
CA GLU A 193 -14.50 -2.49 22.25
C GLU A 193 -15.98 -2.69 21.90
N LYS A 194 -16.29 -2.86 20.60
CA LYS A 194 -17.63 -3.02 20.06
C LYS A 194 -17.67 -4.11 18.98
N GLN A 195 -18.70 -4.96 19.03
CA GLN A 195 -19.06 -5.84 17.92
C GLN A 195 -19.77 -5.02 16.82
N TYR A 196 -19.33 -5.20 15.57
CA TYR A 196 -19.88 -4.53 14.39
C TYR A 196 -20.47 -5.58 13.44
N LYS A 197 -21.50 -5.19 12.71
CA LYS A 197 -22.10 -5.97 11.62
C LYS A 197 -21.52 -5.49 10.29
N ILE A 198 -20.73 -6.34 9.65
CA ILE A 198 -19.99 -6.02 8.44
C ILE A 198 -20.60 -6.78 7.28
N MET A 199 -20.89 -6.08 6.18
CA MET A 199 -21.43 -6.66 4.96
C MET A 199 -20.35 -6.69 3.87
N MET A 200 -20.01 -7.87 3.37
CA MET A 200 -19.11 -8.03 2.22
C MET A 200 -19.92 -8.35 0.96
N LEU A 201 -19.77 -7.54 -0.08
CA LEU A 201 -20.56 -7.59 -1.31
C LEU A 201 -19.67 -8.05 -2.48
N LEU A 202 -19.88 -9.29 -2.92
CA LEU A 202 -19.15 -9.95 -4.01
C LEU A 202 -20.09 -10.67 -5.01
N PRO A 203 -21.20 -10.06 -5.48
CA PRO A 203 -22.14 -10.76 -6.36
C PRO A 203 -21.58 -11.08 -7.74
N VAL A 204 -20.58 -10.34 -8.22
CA VAL A 204 -19.84 -10.66 -9.44
C VAL A 204 -18.39 -10.92 -9.03
N SER A 205 -18.07 -12.16 -8.67
CA SER A 205 -16.73 -12.52 -8.21
C SER A 205 -16.34 -13.92 -8.65
N SER A 206 -15.08 -14.15 -8.97
CA SER A 206 -14.55 -15.50 -9.17
C SER A 206 -13.96 -16.05 -7.87
N GLN A 207 -13.57 -17.33 -7.86
CA GLN A 207 -12.94 -17.93 -6.67
C GLN A 207 -11.67 -17.18 -6.25
N SER A 208 -10.90 -16.63 -7.20
CA SER A 208 -9.70 -15.85 -6.87
C SER A 208 -10.01 -14.56 -6.11
N HIS A 209 -11.15 -13.92 -6.39
CA HIS A 209 -11.58 -12.74 -5.64
C HIS A 209 -11.98 -13.12 -4.22
N LYS A 210 -12.78 -14.19 -4.05
CA LYS A 210 -13.14 -14.69 -2.73
C LYS A 210 -11.92 -15.04 -1.89
N ASN A 211 -10.89 -15.64 -2.48
CA ASN A 211 -9.67 -16.01 -1.77
C ASN A 211 -9.01 -14.82 -1.04
N VAL A 212 -9.10 -13.61 -1.58
CA VAL A 212 -8.59 -12.39 -0.94
C VAL A 212 -9.45 -11.97 0.26
N PHE A 213 -10.76 -12.21 0.18
CA PHE A 213 -11.71 -11.87 1.25
C PHE A 213 -11.73 -12.89 2.40
N ILE A 214 -11.45 -14.17 2.15
CA ILE A 214 -11.46 -15.24 3.18
C ILE A 214 -10.64 -14.87 4.43
N PRO A 215 -9.33 -14.54 4.33
CA PRO A 215 -8.53 -14.22 5.52
C PRO A 215 -9.05 -12.97 6.23
N LEU A 216 -9.52 -11.97 5.48
CA LEU A 216 -10.07 -10.73 6.03
C LEU A 216 -11.37 -11.01 6.81
N ALA A 217 -12.29 -11.77 6.21
CA ALA A 217 -13.55 -12.16 6.83
C ALA A 217 -13.33 -12.97 8.11
N ARG A 218 -12.42 -13.96 8.06
CA ARG A 218 -12.05 -14.77 9.24
C ARG A 218 -11.43 -13.92 10.33
N ALA A 219 -10.42 -13.10 10.02
CA ALA A 219 -9.79 -12.24 11.01
C ALA A 219 -10.77 -11.27 11.69
N LEU A 220 -11.74 -10.71 10.94
CA LEU A 220 -12.80 -9.86 11.52
C LEU A 220 -13.74 -10.67 12.42
N ALA A 221 -14.09 -11.89 12.00
CA ALA A 221 -15.00 -12.77 12.71
C ALA A 221 -14.38 -13.36 13.99
N ASP A 222 -13.08 -13.69 13.96
CA ASP A 222 -12.25 -14.13 15.10
C ASP A 222 -12.14 -13.01 16.15
N ARG A 223 -12.12 -11.75 15.70
CA ARG A 223 -12.17 -10.56 16.56
C ARG A 223 -13.58 -10.27 17.10
N GLY A 224 -14.56 -11.12 16.80
CA GLY A 224 -15.91 -11.04 17.34
C GLY A 224 -16.88 -10.18 16.52
N HIS A 225 -16.52 -9.71 15.33
CA HIS A 225 -17.48 -9.04 14.44
C HIS A 225 -18.42 -10.04 13.77
N GLN A 226 -19.64 -9.61 13.41
CA GLN A 226 -20.56 -10.41 12.62
C GLN A 226 -20.37 -10.06 11.15
N VAL A 227 -20.02 -11.05 10.32
CA VAL A 227 -19.74 -10.84 8.90
C VAL A 227 -20.83 -11.51 8.08
N THR A 228 -21.53 -10.74 7.25
CA THR A 228 -22.45 -11.28 6.24
C THR A 228 -21.86 -11.08 4.87
N ILE A 229 -21.89 -12.10 4.03
CA ILE A 229 -21.27 -12.09 2.71
C ILE A 229 -22.32 -12.38 1.66
N LEU A 230 -22.49 -11.51 0.67
CA LEU A 230 -23.32 -11.78 -0.51
C LEU A 230 -22.39 -12.17 -1.66
N ALA A 231 -22.48 -13.42 -2.11
CA ALA A 231 -21.60 -13.99 -3.11
C ALA A 231 -22.37 -14.72 -4.22
N ASN A 232 -21.64 -15.11 -5.28
CA ASN A 232 -22.18 -15.84 -6.43
C ASN A 232 -22.17 -17.37 -6.29
N SER A 233 -21.33 -17.92 -5.42
CA SER A 233 -21.30 -19.33 -5.04
C SER A 233 -21.31 -19.48 -3.52
N SER A 234 -21.48 -20.70 -3.01
CA SER A 234 -21.48 -21.01 -1.56
C SER A 234 -20.31 -21.92 -1.19
N GLY A 235 -20.12 -22.16 0.12
CA GLY A 235 -19.16 -23.14 0.64
C GLY A 235 -17.74 -22.62 0.69
N THR A 236 -17.55 -21.30 0.64
CA THR A 236 -16.21 -20.70 0.65
C THR A 236 -15.79 -20.21 2.03
N PHE A 237 -16.76 -19.79 2.85
CA PHE A 237 -16.49 -19.18 4.16
C PHE A 237 -17.03 -20.06 5.28
N GLU A 238 -16.12 -20.56 6.11
CA GLU A 238 -16.44 -21.37 7.28
C GLU A 238 -15.98 -20.65 8.54
N HIS A 239 -16.95 -20.17 9.34
CA HIS A 239 -16.76 -19.59 10.67
C HIS A 239 -18.14 -19.33 11.32
N PRO A 240 -18.34 -19.53 12.65
CA PRO A 240 -19.63 -19.34 13.31
C PRO A 240 -20.20 -17.90 13.22
N ASN A 241 -19.33 -16.89 13.19
CA ASN A 241 -19.72 -15.48 13.03
C ASN A 241 -19.78 -15.02 11.57
N ILE A 242 -19.63 -15.92 10.59
CA ILE A 242 -19.76 -15.60 9.16
C ILE A 242 -21.04 -16.22 8.61
N THR A 243 -21.86 -15.41 7.93
CA THR A 243 -23.04 -15.87 7.19
C THR A 243 -22.82 -15.62 5.70
N GLU A 244 -22.63 -16.68 4.91
CA GLU A 244 -22.56 -16.61 3.45
C GLU A 244 -23.97 -16.75 2.82
N ILE A 245 -24.35 -15.79 1.99
CA ILE A 245 -25.61 -15.73 1.25
C ILE A 245 -25.28 -15.75 -0.24
N THR A 246 -25.82 -16.73 -0.96
CA THR A 246 -25.68 -16.79 -2.41
C THR A 246 -26.94 -16.26 -3.11
N HIS A 247 -26.76 -15.40 -4.13
CA HIS A 247 -27.90 -14.86 -4.89
C HIS A 247 -28.51 -15.87 -5.88
N GLY A 248 -27.75 -16.91 -6.26
CA GLY A 248 -28.26 -18.03 -7.07
C GLY A 248 -28.53 -17.69 -8.54
N ILE A 249 -28.06 -16.54 -9.01
CA ILE A 249 -28.06 -16.24 -10.46
C ILE A 249 -26.94 -17.10 -11.05
N PRO A 250 -27.21 -17.89 -12.10
CA PRO A 250 -26.17 -18.65 -12.79
C PRO A 250 -25.01 -17.74 -13.14
N GLN A 251 -23.78 -18.24 -12.97
CA GLN A 251 -22.64 -17.57 -13.57
C GLN A 251 -22.94 -17.50 -15.06
N VAL A 252 -22.83 -16.30 -15.63
CA VAL A 252 -22.97 -16.14 -17.07
C VAL A 252 -21.95 -17.09 -17.69
N GLU A 253 -22.37 -17.92 -18.66
CA GLU A 253 -21.46 -18.78 -19.40
C GLU A 253 -20.26 -17.92 -19.79
N GLN A 254 -19.11 -18.22 -19.18
CA GLN A 254 -17.91 -17.44 -19.41
C GLN A 254 -17.65 -17.55 -20.90
N ALA A 255 -17.81 -16.42 -21.59
CA ALA A 255 -17.48 -16.32 -23.00
C ALA A 255 -16.11 -16.96 -23.20
N ASN A 256 -15.98 -17.83 -24.21
CA ASN A 256 -14.74 -18.57 -24.39
C ASN A 256 -13.62 -17.57 -24.67
N MET A 257 -12.77 -17.30 -23.67
CA MET A 257 -11.74 -16.26 -23.75
C MET A 257 -10.75 -16.53 -24.89
N PHE A 258 -10.63 -17.78 -25.37
CA PHE A 258 -9.85 -18.08 -26.57
C PHE A 258 -10.46 -17.49 -27.84
N GLU A 259 -11.78 -17.40 -27.97
CA GLU A 259 -12.44 -16.80 -29.14
C GLU A 259 -12.18 -15.30 -29.21
N TYR A 260 -12.13 -14.64 -28.05
CA TYR A 260 -11.95 -13.21 -27.94
C TYR A 260 -10.48 -12.75 -27.82
N ARG A 261 -9.52 -13.69 -27.81
CA ARG A 261 -8.08 -13.42 -27.58
C ARG A 261 -7.47 -12.39 -28.53
N ASN A 262 -7.98 -12.29 -29.76
CA ASN A 262 -7.49 -11.37 -30.79
C ASN A 262 -8.47 -10.21 -31.06
N ASP A 263 -9.63 -10.20 -30.41
CA ASP A 263 -10.67 -9.18 -30.59
C ASP A 263 -10.97 -8.53 -29.25
N TRP A 264 -10.08 -7.63 -28.86
CA TRP A 264 -10.23 -6.88 -27.63
C TRP A 264 -11.53 -6.06 -27.63
N ILE A 265 -11.99 -5.55 -28.78
CA ILE A 265 -13.22 -4.75 -28.88
C ILE A 265 -14.44 -5.61 -28.52
N SER A 266 -14.56 -6.81 -29.11
CA SER A 266 -15.65 -7.74 -28.80
C SER A 266 -15.53 -8.34 -27.40
N SER A 267 -14.31 -8.47 -26.84
CA SER A 267 -14.13 -8.84 -25.43
C SER A 267 -14.81 -7.85 -24.48
N TRP A 268 -14.86 -6.56 -24.86
CA TRP A 268 -15.44 -5.49 -24.05
C TRP A 268 -16.96 -5.33 -24.22
N SER A 269 -17.51 -5.64 -25.39
CA SER A 269 -18.96 -5.60 -25.61
C SER A 269 -19.70 -6.62 -24.74
N ILE A 270 -19.05 -7.75 -24.44
CA ILE A 270 -19.54 -8.77 -23.50
C ILE A 270 -19.89 -8.14 -22.14
N PHE A 271 -19.03 -7.29 -21.59
CA PHE A 271 -19.32 -6.62 -20.31
C PHE A 271 -20.44 -5.59 -20.43
N ALA A 272 -20.54 -4.90 -21.56
CA ALA A 272 -21.62 -3.94 -21.81
C ALA A 272 -23.01 -4.61 -21.91
N GLU A 273 -23.08 -5.87 -22.33
CA GLU A 273 -24.35 -6.63 -22.47
C GLU A 273 -24.70 -7.48 -21.25
N ILE A 274 -23.69 -8.10 -20.63
CA ILE A 274 -23.89 -9.01 -19.49
C ILE A 274 -24.22 -8.24 -18.23
N LEU A 275 -23.51 -7.15 -17.93
CA LEU A 275 -23.66 -6.45 -16.64
C LEU A 275 -25.05 -5.83 -16.43
N PRO A 276 -25.69 -5.20 -17.43
CA PRO A 276 -27.03 -4.66 -17.25
C PRO A 276 -28.07 -5.78 -17.06
N THR A 277 -27.94 -6.87 -17.82
CA THR A 277 -28.79 -8.06 -17.68
C THR A 277 -28.63 -8.68 -16.29
N PHE A 278 -27.39 -8.80 -15.81
CA PHE A 278 -27.09 -9.25 -14.45
C PHE A 278 -27.73 -8.33 -13.42
N ALA A 279 -27.56 -7.01 -13.55
CA ALA A 279 -28.13 -6.03 -12.63
C ALA A 279 -29.66 -6.12 -12.54
N SER A 280 -30.33 -6.21 -13.70
CA SER A 280 -31.78 -6.33 -13.74
C SER A 280 -32.30 -7.60 -13.04
N ASN A 281 -31.57 -8.71 -13.18
CA ASN A 281 -31.93 -9.97 -12.53
C ASN A 281 -31.57 -9.97 -11.04
N PHE A 282 -30.44 -9.35 -10.68
CA PHE A 282 -29.93 -9.29 -9.32
C PHE A 282 -30.90 -8.62 -8.36
N TYR A 283 -31.49 -7.48 -8.74
CA TYR A 283 -32.45 -6.78 -7.90
C TYR A 283 -33.78 -7.52 -7.72
N LYS A 284 -34.11 -8.44 -8.64
CA LYS A 284 -35.33 -9.27 -8.57
C LYS A 284 -35.17 -10.47 -7.63
N VAL A 285 -33.96 -10.82 -7.22
CA VAL A 285 -33.72 -11.96 -6.33
C VAL A 285 -34.31 -11.67 -4.94
N PRO A 286 -35.24 -12.51 -4.43
CA PRO A 286 -35.91 -12.24 -3.14
C PRO A 286 -34.95 -12.10 -1.95
N LYS A 287 -33.87 -12.91 -1.92
CA LYS A 287 -32.83 -12.83 -0.89
C LYS A 287 -32.08 -11.50 -0.94
N VAL A 288 -31.78 -10.99 -2.13
CA VAL A 288 -31.09 -9.71 -2.34
C VAL A 288 -31.99 -8.56 -1.89
N LYS A 289 -33.26 -8.57 -2.29
CA LYS A 289 -34.24 -7.56 -1.86
C LYS A 289 -34.39 -7.51 -0.34
N LYS A 290 -34.56 -8.67 0.30
CA LYS A 290 -34.64 -8.76 1.78
C LYS A 290 -33.39 -8.24 2.47
N LEU A 291 -32.22 -8.45 1.87
CA LEU A 291 -30.95 -7.95 2.40
C LEU A 291 -30.83 -6.43 2.24
N TYR A 292 -31.28 -5.88 1.10
CA TYR A 292 -31.31 -4.44 0.85
C TYR A 292 -32.25 -3.71 1.82
N GLU A 293 -33.41 -4.27 2.11
CA GLU A 293 -34.37 -3.72 3.10
C GLU A 293 -33.73 -3.62 4.50
N ARG A 294 -32.84 -4.56 4.83
CA ARG A 294 -32.12 -4.63 6.09
C ARG A 294 -30.73 -3.98 6.05
N ARG A 295 -30.38 -3.28 4.97
CA ARG A 295 -29.02 -2.73 4.78
C ARG A 295 -28.56 -1.80 5.91
N LYS A 296 -29.49 -1.06 6.51
CA LYS A 296 -29.22 -0.12 7.62
C LYS A 296 -28.87 -0.84 8.95
N GLU A 297 -28.99 -2.17 9.00
CA GLU A 297 -28.51 -2.96 10.15
C GLU A 297 -26.99 -3.15 10.15
N PHE A 298 -26.31 -2.90 9.02
CA PHE A 298 -24.86 -3.05 8.89
C PHE A 298 -24.14 -1.74 9.19
N ASP A 299 -23.03 -1.83 9.92
CA ASP A 299 -22.20 -0.68 10.29
C ASP A 299 -21.16 -0.35 9.21
N LEU A 300 -20.77 -1.33 8.39
CA LEU A 300 -19.71 -1.20 7.39
C LEU A 300 -19.95 -2.11 6.19
N PHE A 301 -19.66 -1.59 5.00
CA PHE A 301 -19.68 -2.36 3.76
C PHE A 301 -18.26 -2.55 3.22
N MET A 302 -17.99 -3.73 2.68
CA MET A 302 -16.80 -4.03 1.90
C MET A 302 -17.24 -4.53 0.53
N VAL A 303 -16.69 -3.96 -0.54
CA VAL A 303 -17.12 -4.26 -1.91
C VAL A 303 -15.94 -4.80 -2.69
N ASP A 304 -16.14 -5.90 -3.41
CA ASP A 304 -15.14 -6.37 -4.37
C ASP A 304 -15.09 -5.43 -5.58
N HIS A 305 -13.88 -5.00 -5.95
CA HIS A 305 -13.68 -3.92 -6.91
C HIS A 305 -14.18 -4.19 -8.34
N GLY A 306 -14.31 -5.45 -8.76
CA GLY A 306 -14.54 -5.82 -10.16
C GLY A 306 -16.01 -5.91 -10.50
N PHE A 307 -16.54 -5.00 -11.32
CA PHE A 307 -17.90 -5.09 -11.90
C PHE A 307 -19.05 -5.14 -10.89
N ASN A 308 -18.84 -4.69 -9.65
CA ASN A 308 -19.84 -4.73 -8.58
C ASN A 308 -20.55 -3.39 -8.37
N GLU A 309 -20.56 -2.46 -9.33
CA GLU A 309 -21.34 -1.22 -9.21
C GLU A 309 -22.85 -1.47 -9.00
N VAL A 310 -23.33 -2.65 -9.38
CA VAL A 310 -24.68 -3.15 -9.09
C VAL A 310 -25.03 -3.17 -7.59
N VAL A 311 -24.05 -3.21 -6.68
CA VAL A 311 -24.34 -3.18 -5.24
C VAL A 311 -24.34 -1.78 -4.63
N TYR A 312 -24.06 -0.73 -5.41
CA TYR A 312 -23.98 0.63 -4.88
C TYR A 312 -25.27 1.12 -4.19
N PRO A 313 -26.50 0.66 -4.54
CA PRO A 313 -27.69 0.95 -3.75
C PRO A 313 -27.57 0.58 -2.27
N PHE A 314 -26.84 -0.50 -1.94
CA PHE A 314 -26.61 -0.90 -0.54
C PHE A 314 -25.79 0.12 0.26
N LEU A 315 -25.01 0.96 -0.44
CA LEU A 315 -24.03 1.89 0.13
C LEU A 315 -24.61 3.29 0.38
N HIS A 316 -25.88 3.52 0.03
CA HIS A 316 -26.53 4.80 0.28
C HIS A 316 -26.55 5.10 1.79
N GLU A 317 -26.02 6.26 2.17
CA GLU A 317 -25.82 6.71 3.57
C GLU A 317 -24.84 5.85 4.39
N ALA A 318 -23.99 5.03 3.75
CA ALA A 318 -23.02 4.20 4.45
C ALA A 318 -21.59 4.37 3.86
N PRO A 319 -20.55 4.47 4.71
CA PRO A 319 -19.18 4.39 4.24
C PRO A 319 -18.87 2.96 3.80
N PHE A 320 -17.99 2.81 2.82
CA PHE A 320 -17.54 1.50 2.38
C PHE A 320 -16.06 1.43 2.06
N ILE A 321 -15.54 0.21 2.14
CA ILE A 321 -14.18 -0.15 1.79
C ILE A 321 -14.22 -0.91 0.47
N MET A 322 -13.38 -0.50 -0.47
CA MET A 322 -13.16 -1.27 -1.69
C MET A 322 -12.01 -2.25 -1.47
N VAL A 323 -12.20 -3.53 -1.80
CA VAL A 323 -11.10 -4.52 -1.80
C VAL A 323 -10.73 -4.81 -3.25
N THR A 324 -9.51 -4.45 -3.63
CA THR A 324 -9.03 -4.54 -5.00
C THR A 324 -8.09 -5.74 -5.17
N THR A 325 -8.59 -6.80 -5.80
CA THR A 325 -7.94 -8.12 -5.85
C THR A 325 -6.71 -8.20 -6.78
N PRO A 326 -6.59 -7.44 -7.90
CA PRO A 326 -5.38 -7.35 -8.71
C PRO A 326 -4.53 -6.10 -8.39
N GLY A 327 -4.93 -5.30 -7.40
CA GLY A 327 -4.45 -3.93 -7.17
C GLY A 327 -5.48 -2.88 -7.59
N ILE A 328 -5.17 -1.60 -7.33
CA ILE A 328 -6.13 -0.52 -7.55
C ILE A 328 -6.11 -0.01 -8.99
N ASP A 329 -7.30 0.05 -9.59
CA ASP A 329 -7.49 0.66 -10.91
C ASP A 329 -7.50 2.19 -10.79
N TYR A 330 -7.02 2.88 -11.83
CA TYR A 330 -6.94 4.35 -11.85
C TYR A 330 -8.31 5.04 -11.73
N ARG A 331 -9.40 4.44 -12.23
CA ARG A 331 -10.76 4.99 -12.06
C ARG A 331 -11.20 4.93 -10.61
N GLN A 332 -10.87 3.85 -9.91
CA GLN A 332 -11.19 3.67 -8.50
C GLN A 332 -10.32 4.59 -7.63
N SER A 333 -9.03 4.70 -7.96
CA SER A 333 -8.13 5.66 -7.34
C SER A 333 -8.65 7.10 -7.47
N ALA A 334 -9.17 7.48 -8.64
CA ALA A 334 -9.72 8.81 -8.87
C ALA A 334 -10.95 9.13 -8.00
N VAL A 335 -11.77 8.13 -7.65
CA VAL A 335 -12.91 8.31 -6.72
C VAL A 335 -12.43 8.72 -5.32
N LEU A 336 -11.25 8.24 -4.88
CA LEU A 336 -10.59 8.68 -3.63
C LEU A 336 -9.82 9.99 -3.79
N GLY A 337 -9.92 10.68 -4.93
CA GLY A 337 -9.21 11.92 -5.21
C GLY A 337 -7.76 11.71 -5.65
N ASN A 338 -7.32 10.48 -5.92
CA ASN A 338 -5.98 10.20 -6.39
C ASN A 338 -5.97 9.84 -7.88
N VAL A 339 -5.59 10.79 -8.72
CA VAL A 339 -5.49 10.58 -10.17
C VAL A 339 -4.05 10.18 -10.52
N PHE A 340 -3.86 8.91 -10.87
CA PHE A 340 -2.56 8.44 -11.35
C PHE A 340 -2.20 9.06 -12.68
N ASN A 341 -0.89 9.27 -12.90
CA ASN A 341 -0.41 9.74 -14.18
C ASN A 341 -0.47 8.60 -15.22
N PRO A 342 -1.34 8.70 -16.24
CA PRO A 342 -1.59 7.61 -17.18
C PRO A 342 -0.43 7.43 -18.19
N VAL A 343 0.64 8.21 -18.08
CA VAL A 343 1.86 8.06 -18.89
C VAL A 343 2.78 6.96 -18.32
N TYR A 344 2.76 6.72 -17.01
CA TYR A 344 3.71 5.79 -16.35
C TYR A 344 3.04 4.72 -15.47
N VAL A 345 1.81 4.95 -15.03
CA VAL A 345 1.00 3.94 -14.36
C VAL A 345 0.19 3.23 -15.43
N ASN A 346 0.32 1.91 -15.56
CA ASN A 346 -0.52 1.12 -16.46
C ASN A 346 -1.83 0.76 -15.77
N ASN A 347 -2.87 0.53 -16.56
CA ASN A 347 -4.06 -0.16 -16.09
C ASN A 347 -3.84 -1.69 -16.10
N HIS A 348 -4.72 -2.44 -15.45
CA HIS A 348 -4.66 -3.91 -15.36
C HIS A 348 -4.80 -4.65 -16.69
N MET A 349 -5.21 -3.97 -17.76
CA MET A 349 -5.54 -4.55 -19.07
C MET A 349 -4.46 -4.29 -20.13
N SER A 350 -3.46 -3.48 -19.80
CA SER A 350 -2.37 -3.11 -20.71
C SER A 350 -1.03 -3.45 -20.09
N ASP A 351 -0.29 -4.37 -20.70
CA ASP A 351 1.09 -4.61 -20.35
C ASP A 351 2.02 -4.05 -21.43
N PHE A 352 2.97 -3.21 -20.99
CA PHE A 352 3.98 -2.63 -21.86
C PHE A 352 5.35 -2.97 -21.28
N PRO A 353 6.31 -3.42 -22.11
CA PRO A 353 7.64 -3.75 -21.62
C PRO A 353 8.30 -2.51 -21.01
N ARG A 354 8.89 -2.71 -19.83
CA ARG A 354 9.62 -1.67 -19.10
C ARG A 354 11.10 -1.69 -19.50
N PRO A 355 11.75 -0.52 -19.65
CA PRO A 355 11.19 0.83 -19.48
C PRO A 355 10.26 1.24 -20.64
N PHE A 356 9.25 2.07 -20.35
CA PHE A 356 8.32 2.51 -21.40
C PHE A 356 9.00 3.42 -22.42
N SER A 357 8.80 3.10 -23.70
CA SER A 357 9.12 3.98 -24.81
C SER A 357 8.15 5.17 -24.85
N LEU A 358 8.49 6.21 -25.62
CA LEU A 358 7.59 7.34 -25.88
C LEU A 358 6.23 6.86 -26.43
N TRP A 359 6.24 5.83 -27.27
CA TRP A 359 5.02 5.27 -27.85
C TRP A 359 4.21 4.48 -26.83
N HIS A 360 4.85 3.66 -25.98
CA HIS A 360 4.14 2.96 -24.89
C HIS A 360 3.45 3.97 -23.97
N ARG A 361 4.15 5.05 -23.62
CA ARG A 361 3.62 6.16 -22.82
C ARG A 361 2.39 6.81 -23.47
N PHE A 362 2.48 7.13 -24.76
CA PHE A 362 1.39 7.73 -25.52
C PHE A 362 0.17 6.80 -25.61
N TYR A 363 0.38 5.54 -26.00
CA TYR A 363 -0.71 4.56 -26.08
C TYR A 363 -1.34 4.27 -24.72
N ASN A 364 -0.55 4.14 -23.67
CA ASN A 364 -1.05 3.94 -22.31
C ASN A 364 -1.94 5.12 -21.86
N ALA A 365 -1.48 6.35 -22.10
CA ALA A 365 -2.24 7.54 -21.74
C ALA A 365 -3.56 7.64 -22.52
N LEU A 366 -3.50 7.47 -23.84
CA LEU A 366 -4.68 7.51 -24.69
C LEU A 366 -5.68 6.42 -24.32
N TYR A 367 -5.21 5.18 -24.17
CA TYR A 367 -6.06 4.04 -23.83
C TYR A 367 -6.77 4.24 -22.50
N GLN A 368 -6.07 4.68 -21.45
CA GLN A 368 -6.69 4.90 -20.14
C GLN A 368 -7.74 6.01 -20.14
N ILE A 369 -7.46 7.14 -20.81
CA ILE A 369 -8.42 8.23 -20.90
C ILE A 369 -9.66 7.79 -21.66
N LEU A 370 -9.49 7.17 -22.83
CA LEU A 370 -10.61 6.69 -23.64
C LEU A 370 -11.41 5.61 -22.90
N PHE A 371 -10.74 4.69 -22.21
CA PHE A 371 -11.40 3.64 -21.45
C PHE A 371 -12.22 4.21 -20.28
N ALA A 372 -11.68 5.15 -19.51
CA ALA A 372 -12.45 5.80 -18.44
C ALA A 372 -13.67 6.55 -18.98
N LEU A 373 -13.52 7.29 -20.07
CA LEU A 373 -14.64 8.00 -20.71
C LEU A 373 -15.68 7.01 -21.24
N TYR A 374 -15.24 5.94 -21.91
CA TYR A 374 -16.11 4.87 -22.42
C TYR A 374 -16.92 4.21 -21.31
N TRP A 375 -16.25 3.81 -20.23
CA TRP A 375 -16.86 3.17 -19.07
C TRP A 375 -17.86 4.06 -18.35
N ARG A 376 -17.53 5.35 -18.16
CA ARG A 376 -18.37 6.28 -17.40
C ARG A 376 -19.53 6.86 -18.18
N ASN A 377 -19.39 7.04 -19.50
CA ASN A 377 -20.39 7.76 -20.28
C ASN A 377 -21.17 6.89 -21.28
N TRP A 378 -20.69 5.71 -21.67
CA TRP A 378 -21.32 4.93 -22.76
C TRP A 378 -21.60 3.46 -22.46
N THR A 379 -20.91 2.82 -21.51
CA THR A 379 -21.12 1.39 -21.21
C THR A 379 -21.61 1.13 -19.80
N VAL A 380 -20.73 0.80 -18.85
CA VAL A 380 -21.12 0.17 -17.58
C VAL A 380 -21.93 1.11 -16.70
N VAL A 381 -21.47 2.34 -16.48
CA VAL A 381 -22.16 3.26 -15.55
C VAL A 381 -23.55 3.65 -16.04
N PRO A 382 -23.77 4.11 -17.29
CA PRO A 382 -25.11 4.49 -17.74
C PRO A 382 -26.10 3.33 -17.70
N GLN A 383 -25.66 2.12 -18.04
CA GLN A 383 -26.54 0.95 -18.07
C GLN A 383 -26.92 0.48 -16.66
N ILE A 384 -25.97 0.43 -15.72
CA ILE A 384 -26.27 0.10 -14.33
C ILE A 384 -27.11 1.23 -13.69
N GLN A 385 -26.81 2.50 -13.99
CA GLN A 385 -27.61 3.64 -13.54
C GLN A 385 -29.08 3.51 -13.96
N LYS A 386 -29.33 3.09 -15.21
CA LYS A 386 -30.70 2.86 -15.70
C LYS A 386 -31.44 1.83 -14.85
N GLU A 387 -30.81 0.70 -14.55
CA GLU A 387 -31.41 -0.34 -13.69
C GLU A 387 -31.58 0.14 -12.25
N ILE A 388 -30.61 0.89 -11.69
CA ILE A 388 -30.73 1.48 -10.35
C ILE A 388 -31.92 2.44 -10.30
N SER A 389 -32.02 3.38 -11.24
CA SER A 389 -33.13 4.35 -11.26
C SER A 389 -34.50 3.69 -11.44
N ALA A 390 -34.58 2.56 -12.15
CA ALA A 390 -35.82 1.82 -12.33
C ALA A 390 -36.26 1.09 -11.05
N GLN A 391 -35.31 0.56 -10.26
CA GLN A 391 -35.61 -0.24 -9.06
C GLN A 391 -35.58 0.57 -7.75
N PHE A 392 -34.84 1.66 -7.72
CA PHE A 392 -34.58 2.52 -6.55
C PHE A 392 -34.67 4.00 -6.95
N PRO A 393 -35.85 4.49 -7.37
CA PRO A 393 -36.03 5.85 -7.88
C PRO A 393 -35.72 6.95 -6.86
N GLU A 394 -35.69 6.61 -5.57
CA GLU A 394 -35.36 7.51 -4.46
C GLU A 394 -33.87 7.74 -4.25
N LEU A 395 -33.00 6.90 -4.83
CA LEU A 395 -31.57 6.97 -4.61
C LEU A 395 -30.89 8.02 -5.50
N PRO A 396 -29.79 8.63 -5.03
CA PRO A 396 -28.98 9.52 -5.85
C PRO A 396 -28.30 8.74 -6.99
N PRO A 397 -27.73 9.46 -7.98
CA PRO A 397 -26.96 8.84 -9.05
C PRO A 397 -25.84 7.93 -8.53
N LEU A 398 -25.52 6.88 -9.30
CA LEU A 398 -24.46 5.90 -9.03
C LEU A 398 -23.12 6.57 -8.69
N LEU A 399 -22.76 7.62 -9.44
CA LEU A 399 -21.53 8.38 -9.23
C LEU A 399 -21.52 9.23 -7.94
N GLU A 400 -22.68 9.46 -7.32
CA GLU A 400 -22.73 10.04 -5.98
C GLU A 400 -22.58 8.96 -4.90
N LEU A 401 -23.17 7.78 -5.11
CA LEU A 401 -23.00 6.63 -4.22
C LEU A 401 -21.53 6.18 -4.15
N GLU A 402 -20.82 6.18 -5.28
CA GLU A 402 -19.41 5.76 -5.33
C GLU A 402 -18.49 6.66 -4.50
N ARG A 403 -18.83 7.95 -4.32
CA ARG A 403 -18.04 8.91 -3.55
C ARG A 403 -18.00 8.62 -2.06
N ASN A 404 -18.86 7.74 -1.54
CA ASN A 404 -18.81 7.28 -0.15
C ASN A 404 -17.66 6.28 0.12
N MET A 405 -16.85 5.97 -0.90
CA MET A 405 -15.65 5.14 -0.73
C MET A 405 -14.69 5.81 0.25
N SER A 406 -14.45 5.15 1.38
CA SER A 406 -13.63 5.70 2.47
C SER A 406 -12.21 5.14 2.48
N LEU A 407 -12.03 3.93 1.94
CA LEU A 407 -10.76 3.20 1.95
C LEU A 407 -10.71 2.23 0.77
N ALA A 408 -9.51 2.02 0.23
CA ALA A 408 -9.21 0.92 -0.67
C ALA A 408 -8.13 0.02 -0.08
N LEU A 409 -8.42 -1.28 0.01
CA LEU A 409 -7.49 -2.34 0.41
C LEU A 409 -6.99 -3.06 -0.83
N MET A 410 -5.70 -2.96 -1.09
CA MET A 410 -5.08 -3.40 -2.34
C MET A 410 -4.30 -4.69 -2.13
N ASN A 411 -4.63 -5.75 -2.86
CA ASN A 411 -3.85 -6.99 -2.84
C ASN A 411 -2.56 -6.86 -3.67
N THR A 412 -1.73 -5.89 -3.32
CA THR A 412 -0.40 -5.61 -3.89
C THR A 412 0.57 -5.25 -2.76
N HIS A 413 1.86 -5.18 -3.07
CA HIS A 413 2.88 -4.71 -2.15
C HIS A 413 3.98 -3.98 -2.93
N PHE A 414 4.43 -2.83 -2.43
CA PHE A 414 5.44 -1.99 -3.06
C PHE A 414 6.75 -2.72 -3.41
N SER A 415 7.08 -3.83 -2.75
CA SER A 415 8.30 -4.60 -3.03
C SER A 415 8.25 -5.43 -4.31
N ILE A 416 7.05 -5.77 -4.79
CA ILE A 416 6.82 -6.55 -6.02
C ILE A 416 6.15 -5.73 -7.12
N GLY A 417 5.43 -4.68 -6.71
CA GLY A 417 4.67 -3.81 -7.59
C GLY A 417 5.49 -2.67 -8.18
N ILE A 418 4.77 -1.78 -8.84
CA ILE A 418 5.32 -0.54 -9.36
C ILE A 418 5.17 0.55 -8.28
N PRO A 419 6.08 1.53 -8.19
CA PRO A 419 5.92 2.63 -7.24
C PRO A 419 4.67 3.43 -7.60
N LEU A 420 3.68 3.45 -6.70
CA LEU A 420 2.44 4.22 -6.85
C LEU A 420 2.40 5.35 -5.81
N PRO A 421 1.95 6.56 -6.19
CA PRO A 421 1.77 7.66 -5.25
C PRO A 421 0.46 7.48 -4.46
N LEU A 422 0.40 6.53 -3.53
CA LEU A 422 -0.81 6.19 -2.79
C LEU A 422 -1.16 7.22 -1.71
N LEU A 423 -2.45 7.45 -1.49
CA LEU A 423 -2.98 8.22 -0.36
C LEU A 423 -3.09 7.34 0.91
N PRO A 424 -3.21 7.93 2.11
CA PRO A 424 -3.48 7.16 3.33
C PRO A 424 -4.74 6.28 3.28
N SER A 425 -5.71 6.64 2.43
CA SER A 425 -6.92 5.87 2.15
C SER A 425 -6.71 4.72 1.15
N GLN A 426 -5.47 4.47 0.71
CA GLN A 426 -5.12 3.42 -0.25
C GLN A 426 -4.02 2.56 0.37
N VAL A 427 -4.42 1.43 0.95
CA VAL A 427 -3.55 0.61 1.78
C VAL A 427 -3.23 -0.70 1.07
N GLU A 428 -1.95 -0.95 0.90
CA GLU A 428 -1.43 -2.22 0.39
C GLU A 428 -1.51 -3.31 1.46
N VAL A 429 -2.25 -4.37 1.14
CA VAL A 429 -2.48 -5.56 1.96
C VAL A 429 -2.21 -6.83 1.13
N GLY A 430 -1.18 -6.79 0.30
CA GLY A 430 -0.77 -7.89 -0.56
C GLY A 430 -0.49 -9.16 0.24
N ALA A 431 -0.83 -10.31 -0.37
CA ALA A 431 -0.54 -11.64 0.16
C ALA A 431 -1.26 -12.01 1.48
N MET A 432 -2.31 -11.27 1.91
CA MET A 432 -3.15 -11.67 3.06
C MET A 432 -3.71 -13.11 2.94
N HIS A 433 -3.93 -13.57 1.72
CA HIS A 433 -4.48 -14.88 1.40
C HIS A 433 -3.42 -15.98 1.30
N CYS A 434 -2.13 -15.62 1.32
CA CYS A 434 -1.04 -16.57 1.31
C CYS A 434 -0.88 -17.16 2.71
N ARG A 435 -0.77 -18.49 2.76
CA ARG A 435 -0.47 -19.22 4.00
C ARG A 435 0.67 -20.21 3.76
N PRO A 436 1.32 -20.71 4.83
CA PRO A 436 2.17 -21.88 4.71
C PRO A 436 1.42 -23.03 4.02
N GLY A 437 2.12 -23.78 3.17
CA GLY A 437 1.57 -24.96 2.50
C GLY A 437 1.21 -26.04 3.52
N ASN A 438 0.02 -26.59 3.38
CA ASN A 438 -0.43 -27.76 4.13
C ASN A 438 0.18 -29.04 3.52
N PRO A 439 0.18 -30.16 4.27
CA PRO A 439 0.53 -31.47 3.71
C PRO A 439 -0.31 -31.79 2.47
N LEU A 440 0.34 -32.32 1.44
CA LEU A 440 -0.33 -32.73 0.22
C LEU A 440 -1.00 -34.11 0.38
N PRO A 441 -2.03 -34.41 -0.43
CA PRO A 441 -2.47 -35.77 -0.65
C PRO A 441 -1.31 -36.67 -1.09
N GLN A 442 -1.29 -37.91 -0.60
CA GLN A 442 -0.19 -38.85 -0.80
C GLN A 442 0.17 -39.07 -2.28
N GLU A 443 -0.82 -39.06 -3.17
CA GLU A 443 -0.61 -39.19 -4.61
C GLU A 443 0.19 -38.02 -5.19
N LEU A 444 -0.21 -36.78 -4.88
CA LEU A 444 0.50 -35.57 -5.32
C LEU A 444 1.90 -35.50 -4.70
N GLU A 445 2.03 -35.84 -3.42
CA GLU A 445 3.32 -35.89 -2.74
C GLU A 445 4.26 -36.92 -3.38
N SER A 446 3.76 -38.13 -3.68
CA SER A 446 4.54 -39.19 -4.33
C SER A 446 4.94 -38.81 -5.76
N TRP A 447 4.05 -38.12 -6.48
CA TRP A 447 4.33 -37.61 -7.81
C TRP A 447 5.47 -36.57 -7.79
N ILE A 448 5.37 -35.59 -6.89
CA ILE A 448 6.35 -34.50 -6.75
C ILE A 448 7.70 -35.05 -6.28
N THR A 449 7.70 -35.92 -5.27
CA THR A 449 8.95 -36.48 -4.73
C THR A 449 9.63 -37.43 -5.70
N GLY A 450 8.87 -38.15 -6.53
CA GLY A 450 9.40 -39.02 -7.58
C GLY A 450 9.98 -38.29 -8.80
N ALA A 451 9.89 -36.96 -8.88
CA ALA A 451 10.49 -36.19 -9.98
C ALA A 451 12.03 -36.11 -9.93
N GLY A 452 12.65 -36.56 -8.83
CA GLY A 452 14.10 -36.60 -8.68
C GLY A 452 14.74 -35.22 -8.80
N SER A 453 15.87 -35.13 -9.49
CA SER A 453 16.60 -33.88 -9.72
C SER A 453 16.06 -33.04 -10.88
N ALA A 454 15.22 -33.61 -11.75
CA ALA A 454 14.65 -32.87 -12.88
C ALA A 454 13.68 -31.79 -12.40
N GLY A 455 12.98 -32.05 -11.29
CA GLY A 455 12.02 -31.13 -10.69
C GLY A 455 10.62 -31.25 -11.28
N VAL A 456 9.72 -30.38 -10.80
CA VAL A 456 8.29 -30.41 -11.12
C VAL A 456 7.87 -29.09 -11.74
N ILE A 457 7.03 -29.16 -12.76
CA ILE A 457 6.34 -28.02 -13.35
C ILE A 457 4.88 -28.07 -12.94
N TYR A 458 4.39 -26.97 -12.36
CA TYR A 458 2.97 -26.78 -12.08
C TYR A 458 2.36 -25.86 -13.15
N PHE A 459 1.37 -26.37 -13.90
CA PHE A 459 0.70 -25.64 -14.96
C PHE A 459 -0.80 -25.49 -14.67
N ASN A 460 -1.27 -24.24 -14.64
CA ASN A 460 -2.66 -23.90 -14.34
C ASN A 460 -3.05 -22.60 -15.07
N MET A 461 -4.21 -22.59 -15.72
CA MET A 461 -4.75 -21.42 -16.44
C MET A 461 -5.73 -20.57 -15.61
N GLY A 462 -5.93 -20.93 -14.34
CA GLY A 462 -6.82 -20.23 -13.42
C GLY A 462 -8.27 -20.73 -13.51
N THR A 463 -9.21 -19.88 -13.11
CA THR A 463 -10.64 -20.24 -13.02
C THR A 463 -11.52 -19.49 -14.03
N VAL A 464 -10.98 -18.48 -14.71
CA VAL A 464 -11.70 -17.66 -15.70
C VAL A 464 -11.48 -18.18 -17.13
N VAL A 465 -10.40 -18.92 -17.35
CA VAL A 465 -10.12 -19.60 -18.61
C VAL A 465 -9.96 -21.09 -18.28
N PRO A 466 -11.06 -21.85 -18.22
CA PRO A 466 -10.98 -23.30 -18.00
C PRO A 466 -10.12 -23.92 -19.10
N ALA A 467 -9.18 -24.80 -18.74
CA ALA A 467 -8.25 -25.34 -19.71
C ALA A 467 -8.97 -26.24 -20.73
N ILE A 468 -10.12 -26.81 -20.39
CA ILE A 468 -10.96 -27.59 -21.30
C ILE A 468 -11.52 -26.76 -22.48
N THR A 469 -11.66 -25.43 -22.34
CA THR A 469 -12.12 -24.58 -23.46
C THR A 469 -10.99 -24.25 -24.45
N MET A 470 -9.77 -24.69 -24.15
CA MET A 470 -8.62 -24.53 -25.02
C MET A 470 -8.85 -25.25 -26.36
N PRO A 471 -8.68 -24.56 -27.50
CA PRO A 471 -8.71 -25.21 -28.80
C PRO A 471 -7.73 -26.38 -28.88
N VAL A 472 -8.17 -27.48 -29.48
CA VAL A 472 -7.41 -28.75 -29.61
C VAL A 472 -5.98 -28.53 -30.06
N GLN A 473 -5.77 -27.67 -31.06
CA GLN A 473 -4.43 -27.34 -31.56
C GLN A 473 -3.46 -26.84 -30.47
N TYR A 474 -3.91 -26.03 -29.51
CA TYR A 474 -3.06 -25.51 -28.44
C TYR A 474 -2.85 -26.55 -27.36
N ARG A 475 -3.90 -27.31 -27.03
CA ARG A 475 -3.85 -28.41 -26.08
C ARG A 475 -2.81 -29.45 -26.50
N ASP A 476 -2.86 -29.87 -27.76
CA ASP A 476 -1.94 -30.87 -28.30
C ASP A 476 -0.49 -30.35 -28.35
N LEU A 477 -0.31 -29.05 -28.62
CA LEU A 477 1.01 -28.40 -28.52
C LEU A 477 1.55 -28.42 -27.09
N PHE A 478 0.73 -28.17 -26.07
CA PHE A 478 1.15 -28.29 -24.67
C PHE A 478 1.51 -29.73 -24.31
N ILE A 479 0.69 -30.71 -24.70
CA ILE A 479 0.97 -32.14 -24.45
C ILE A 479 2.32 -32.53 -25.07
N GLU A 480 2.55 -32.18 -26.34
CA GLU A 480 3.78 -32.51 -27.04
C GLU A 480 4.99 -31.77 -26.46
N ALA A 481 4.81 -30.53 -26.01
CA ALA A 481 5.85 -29.79 -25.30
C ALA A 481 6.19 -30.47 -23.97
N PHE A 482 5.19 -30.82 -23.16
CA PHE A 482 5.39 -31.49 -21.87
C PHE A 482 6.05 -32.86 -22.03
N ARG A 483 5.68 -33.64 -23.04
CA ARG A 483 6.28 -34.95 -23.36
C ARG A 483 7.80 -34.89 -23.55
N ARG A 484 8.32 -33.78 -24.06
CA ARG A 484 9.75 -33.59 -24.33
C ARG A 484 10.54 -33.11 -23.11
N LEU A 485 9.86 -32.76 -22.02
CA LEU A 485 10.49 -32.24 -20.81
C LEU A 485 10.95 -33.38 -19.91
N PRO A 486 12.16 -33.30 -19.31
CA PRO A 486 12.59 -34.26 -18.29
C PRO A 486 11.84 -34.06 -16.96
N GLN A 487 11.18 -32.93 -16.75
CA GLN A 487 10.37 -32.64 -15.56
C GLN A 487 9.09 -33.46 -15.55
N ARG A 488 8.62 -33.77 -14.33
CA ARG A 488 7.21 -34.13 -14.14
C ARG A 488 6.35 -32.87 -14.19
N VAL A 489 5.22 -32.94 -14.85
CA VAL A 489 4.27 -31.85 -15.01
C VAL A 489 2.98 -32.20 -14.27
N ILE A 490 2.42 -31.23 -13.56
CA ILE A 490 1.08 -31.30 -12.99
C ILE A 490 0.26 -30.24 -13.70
N TRP A 491 -0.77 -30.64 -14.43
CA TRP A 491 -1.66 -29.76 -15.15
C TRP A 491 -3.06 -29.79 -14.55
N LYS A 492 -3.56 -28.63 -14.11
CA LYS A 492 -4.99 -28.44 -13.85
C LYS A 492 -5.75 -28.38 -15.19
N TYR A 493 -6.49 -29.42 -15.52
CA TYR A 493 -7.30 -29.51 -16.74
C TYR A 493 -8.64 -30.16 -16.43
N GLU A 494 -9.74 -29.48 -16.72
CA GLU A 494 -11.11 -29.88 -16.33
C GLU A 494 -11.75 -30.86 -17.32
N GLY A 495 -11.06 -31.95 -17.63
CA GLY A 495 -11.54 -32.94 -18.58
C GLY A 495 -10.63 -34.16 -18.69
N GLU A 496 -11.03 -35.11 -19.52
CA GLU A 496 -10.22 -36.27 -19.84
C GLU A 496 -9.35 -35.99 -21.08
N LEU A 497 -8.12 -36.50 -21.06
CA LEU A 497 -7.19 -36.43 -22.17
C LEU A 497 -6.77 -37.85 -22.55
N GLU A 498 -6.76 -38.12 -23.84
CA GLU A 498 -6.16 -39.33 -24.42
C GLU A 498 -4.66 -39.09 -24.64
N ASP A 499 -3.86 -40.16 -24.68
CA ASP A 499 -2.42 -40.11 -25.00
C ASP A 499 -1.58 -39.20 -24.07
N VAL A 500 -1.91 -39.20 -22.78
CA VAL A 500 -1.19 -38.46 -21.74
C VAL A 500 0.19 -39.09 -21.53
N PRO A 501 1.30 -38.34 -21.67
CA PRO A 501 2.64 -38.88 -21.47
C PRO A 501 2.91 -39.21 -19.99
N ASP A 502 3.79 -40.18 -19.73
CA ASP A 502 4.12 -40.68 -18.39
C ASP A 502 4.63 -39.61 -17.41
N ASN A 503 5.13 -38.48 -17.91
CA ASN A 503 5.60 -37.37 -17.11
C ASN A 503 4.53 -36.30 -16.85
N LEU A 504 3.27 -36.49 -17.28
CA LEU A 504 2.18 -35.54 -17.11
C LEU A 504 1.06 -36.13 -16.23
N MET A 505 0.77 -35.45 -15.13
CA MET A 505 -0.40 -35.70 -14.28
C MET A 505 -1.46 -34.65 -14.57
N ILE A 506 -2.71 -35.09 -14.79
CA ILE A 506 -3.86 -34.22 -15.03
C ILE A 506 -4.85 -34.34 -13.88
N THR A 507 -5.37 -33.20 -13.44
CA THR A 507 -6.36 -33.14 -12.37
C THR A 507 -7.33 -31.98 -12.59
N ASN A 508 -8.59 -32.14 -12.18
CA ASN A 508 -9.60 -31.08 -12.32
C ASN A 508 -9.41 -29.95 -11.29
N TRP A 509 -8.80 -30.26 -10.14
CA TRP A 509 -8.56 -29.30 -9.06
C TRP A 509 -7.25 -29.60 -8.33
N LEU A 510 -6.50 -28.54 -8.01
CA LEU A 510 -5.20 -28.65 -7.36
C LEU A 510 -5.10 -27.69 -6.16
N PRO A 511 -4.52 -28.12 -5.03
CA PRO A 511 -4.25 -27.25 -3.90
C PRO A 511 -3.04 -26.34 -4.20
N GLN A 512 -3.26 -25.30 -5.02
CA GLN A 512 -2.20 -24.46 -5.59
C GLN A 512 -1.21 -23.93 -4.55
N GLN A 513 -1.68 -23.35 -3.45
CA GLN A 513 -0.78 -22.82 -2.41
C GLN A 513 0.03 -23.91 -1.71
N ASP A 514 -0.55 -25.10 -1.55
CA ASP A 514 0.12 -26.23 -0.89
C ASP A 514 1.22 -26.81 -1.78
N ILE A 515 0.94 -26.89 -3.09
CA ILE A 515 1.92 -27.26 -4.11
C ILE A 515 3.06 -26.24 -4.11
N LEU A 516 2.77 -24.96 -4.35
CA LEU A 516 3.78 -23.89 -4.44
C LEU A 516 4.55 -23.65 -3.13
N GLY A 517 4.00 -24.07 -1.98
CA GLY A 517 4.68 -24.01 -0.69
C GLY A 517 5.81 -25.03 -0.52
N ILE A 518 5.98 -25.98 -1.45
CA ILE A 518 7.02 -27.01 -1.38
C ILE A 518 8.34 -26.46 -1.92
N LYS A 519 9.42 -26.62 -1.13
CA LYS A 519 10.79 -26.15 -1.45
C LYS A 519 11.42 -26.74 -2.72
N LYS A 520 10.75 -27.65 -3.44
CA LYS A 520 11.28 -28.41 -4.60
C LYS A 520 10.59 -28.06 -5.93
N ILE A 521 9.71 -27.07 -5.97
CA ILE A 521 9.07 -26.65 -7.21
C ILE A 521 9.95 -25.60 -7.90
N LEU A 522 10.19 -25.80 -9.20
CA LEU A 522 10.98 -24.91 -10.06
C LEU A 522 10.17 -23.68 -10.48
#